data_AF-A0A447N1Q7-F1
#
_entry.id   AF-A0A447N1Q7-F1
#
_cell.length_a   1.000
_cell.length_b   1.000
_cell.length_c   1.000
_cell.angle_alpha   90.00
_cell.angle_beta   90.00
_cell.angle_gamma   90.00
#
_symmetry.space_group_name_H-M   'P 1'
#
loop_
_entity.id
_entity.type
_entity.pdbx_description
1 polymer ?
#
loop_
_entity_poly.entity_id
_entity_poly.type
_entity_poly.pdbx_seq_one_letter_code
_entity_poly.pdbx_strand_id
1 'polypeptide(L)'
;MSVFWWTNALLAVISVAMFFVPMHATIAMFVFIFVIGVLHQLVTPIQWVMMSDTVDYGEWCNGKRLTGISFAGTLFVLKLGLALGGALIGWMLAGGGYDAAAKRKTAPRSASSSLCSLSSRPSVIC
;
A
#
# COMPACT_ATOMS: atom_id res chain seq x y z
N MET A 1 -16.00 -11.25 18.72
CA MET A 1 -16.64 -10.26 17.81
C MET A 1 -16.73 -8.86 18.42
N SER A 2 -17.12 -8.72 19.70
CA SER A 2 -17.18 -7.40 20.38
C SER A 2 -15.84 -6.67 20.39
N VAL A 3 -14.73 -7.37 20.67
CA VAL A 3 -13.38 -6.80 20.76
C VAL A 3 -12.98 -6.06 19.46
N PHE A 4 -13.22 -6.65 18.29
CA PHE A 4 -12.88 -6.01 17.00
C PHE A 4 -13.65 -4.70 16.79
N TRP A 5 -14.94 -4.68 17.12
CA TRP A 5 -15.77 -3.48 17.02
C TRP A 5 -15.29 -2.38 17.96
N TRP A 6 -14.96 -2.73 19.21
CA TRP A 6 -14.40 -1.79 20.18
C TRP A 6 -13.05 -1.23 19.75
N THR A 7 -12.14 -2.07 19.23
CA THR A 7 -10.82 -1.61 18.77
C THR A 7 -10.95 -0.68 17.56
N ASN A 8 -11.84 -0.98 16.61
CA ASN A 8 -12.04 -0.17 15.41
C ASN A 8 -12.76 1.16 15.73
N ALA A 9 -13.73 1.13 16.66
CA ALA A 9 -14.37 2.34 17.17
C ALA A 9 -13.37 3.23 17.94
N LEU A 10 -12.51 2.63 18.77
CA LEU A 10 -11.47 3.35 19.51
C LEU A 10 -10.44 3.99 18.56
N LEU A 11 -10.07 3.27 17.49
CA LEU A 11 -9.21 3.80 16.42
C LEU A 11 -9.86 4.99 15.71
N ALA A 12 -11.14 4.87 15.34
CA ALA A 12 -11.90 5.95 14.69
C ALA A 12 -12.00 7.20 15.58
N VAL A 13 -12.26 7.01 16.88
CA VAL A 13 -12.30 8.11 17.86
C VAL A 13 -10.93 8.79 17.99
N ILE A 14 -9.84 8.02 18.06
CA ILE A 14 -8.48 8.56 18.11
C ILE A 14 -8.13 9.33 16.82
N SER A 15 -8.56 8.85 15.66
CA SER A 15 -8.39 9.56 14.39
C SER A 15 -9.19 10.86 14.31
N VAL A 16 -10.42 10.89 14.84
CA VAL A 16 -11.22 12.13 14.92
C VAL A 16 -10.63 13.10 15.94
N ALA A 17 -10.10 12.60 17.07
CA ALA A 17 -9.40 13.42 18.06
C ALA A 17 -8.16 14.11 17.49
N MET A 18 -7.51 13.52 16.48
CA MET A 18 -6.38 14.13 15.77
C MET A 18 -6.78 15.43 15.02
N PHE A 19 -8.05 15.59 14.65
CA PHE A 19 -8.53 16.79 13.95
C PHE A 19 -8.54 18.04 14.84
N PHE A 20 -8.54 17.88 16.17
CA PHE A 20 -8.49 18.98 17.12
C PHE A 20 -7.07 19.44 17.48
N VAL A 21 -6.02 18.79 16.96
CA VAL A 21 -4.63 19.14 17.26
C VAL A 21 -4.11 20.20 16.28
N PRO A 22 -3.65 21.38 16.75
CA PRO A 22 -3.15 22.43 15.87
C PRO A 22 -1.81 22.04 15.21
N MET A 23 -1.70 22.31 13.90
CA MET A 23 -0.53 22.02 13.02
C MET A 23 0.81 22.61 13.49
N HIS A 24 0.81 23.48 14.51
CA HIS A 24 2.01 24.15 14.99
C HIS A 24 2.87 23.29 15.94
N ALA A 25 2.35 22.16 16.44
CA ALA A 25 3.06 21.25 17.35
C ALA A 25 3.57 19.99 16.64
N THR A 26 4.71 20.09 15.95
CA THR A 26 5.30 19.01 15.14
C THR A 26 5.56 17.73 15.95
N ILE A 27 5.99 17.87 17.22
CA ILE A 27 6.27 16.74 18.12
C ILE A 27 4.98 15.99 18.47
N ALA A 28 3.87 16.69 18.71
CA ALA A 28 2.58 16.06 19.02
C ALA A 28 2.08 15.22 17.84
N MET A 29 2.28 15.69 16.61
CA MET A 29 1.87 14.99 15.40
C MET A 29 2.60 13.65 15.20
N PHE A 30 3.92 13.61 15.45
CA PHE A 30 4.71 12.38 15.39
C PHE A 30 4.27 11.36 16.45
N VAL A 31 3.94 11.81 17.66
CA VAL A 31 3.44 10.94 18.73
C VAL A 31 2.09 10.34 18.36
N PHE A 32 1.15 11.11 17.83
CA PHE A 32 -0.15 10.60 17.40
C PHE A 32 -0.02 9.58 16.25
N ILE A 33 0.83 9.86 15.26
CA ILE A 33 1.11 8.92 14.16
C ILE A 33 1.75 7.62 14.67
N PHE A 34 2.66 7.71 15.64
CA PHE A 34 3.26 6.52 16.25
C PHE A 34 2.22 5.67 16.99
N VAL A 35 1.35 6.31 17.80
CA VAL A 35 0.29 5.64 18.55
C VAL A 35 -0.74 4.98 17.62
N ILE A 36 -1.22 5.71 16.61
CA ILE A 36 -2.15 5.17 15.61
C ILE A 36 -1.49 4.05 14.82
N GLY A 37 -0.21 4.21 14.45
CA GLY A 37 0.57 3.19 13.75
C GLY A 37 0.63 1.88 14.54
N VAL A 38 0.98 1.93 15.83
CA VAL A 38 1.05 0.75 16.72
C VAL A 38 -0.33 0.09 16.86
N LEU A 39 -1.39 0.87 17.08
CA LEU A 39 -2.76 0.35 17.18
C LEU A 39 -3.20 -0.35 15.88
N HIS A 40 -2.86 0.21 14.73
CA HIS A 40 -3.22 -0.36 13.44
C HIS A 40 -2.46 -1.67 13.14
N GLN A 41 -1.20 -1.76 13.57
CA GLN A 41 -0.43 -3.00 13.47
C GLN A 41 -0.99 -4.12 14.35
N LEU A 42 -1.62 -3.79 15.49
CA LEU A 42 -2.25 -4.78 16.36
C LEU A 42 -3.59 -5.29 15.80
N VAL A 43 -4.35 -4.47 15.08
CA VAL A 43 -5.64 -4.87 14.47
C VAL A 43 -5.44 -5.88 13.33
N THR A 44 -4.38 -5.71 12.54
CA THR A 44 -4.07 -6.55 11.38
C THR A 44 -4.02 -8.05 11.73
N PRO A 45 -3.22 -8.54 12.71
CA PRO A 45 -3.16 -9.96 13.05
C PRO A 45 -4.46 -10.48 13.66
N ILE A 46 -5.21 -9.66 14.42
CA ILE A 46 -6.51 -10.06 14.98
C ILE A 46 -7.50 -10.41 13.87
N GLN A 47 -7.50 -9.64 12.77
CA GLN A 47 -8.36 -9.92 11.62
C GLN A 47 -7.99 -11.24 10.93
N TRP A 48 -6.70 -11.57 10.83
CA TRP A 48 -6.25 -12.85 10.28
C TRP A 48 -6.59 -14.04 11.19
N VAL A 49 -6.48 -13.89 12.51
CA VAL A 49 -6.86 -14.94 13.47
C VAL A 49 -8.35 -15.21 13.40
N MET A 50 -9.19 -14.17 13.37
CA MET A 50 -10.64 -14.33 13.21
C MET A 50 -11.01 -15.06 11.92
N MET A 51 -10.28 -14.79 10.82
CA MET A 51 -10.47 -15.53 9.57
C MET A 51 -10.14 -17.02 9.75
N SER A 52 -9.03 -17.36 10.41
CA SER A 52 -8.69 -18.76 10.71
C SER A 52 -9.77 -19.44 11.55
N ASP A 53 -10.24 -18.81 12.63
CA ASP A 53 -11.26 -19.39 13.51
C ASP A 53 -12.56 -19.73 12.76
N THR A 54 -12.96 -18.88 11.81
CA THR A 54 -14.15 -19.15 10.97
C THR A 54 -13.95 -20.31 9.99
N VAL A 55 -12.73 -20.48 9.49
CA VAL A 55 -12.38 -21.59 8.59
C VAL A 55 -12.37 -22.91 9.36
N ASP A 56 -11.79 -22.91 10.56
CA ASP A 56 -11.75 -24.09 11.44
C ASP A 56 -13.16 -24.49 11.90
N TYR A 57 -14.00 -23.52 12.26
CA TYR A 57 -15.41 -23.76 12.57
C TYR A 57 -16.18 -24.30 11.35
N GLY A 58 -15.90 -23.77 10.16
CA GLY A 58 -16.47 -24.24 8.91
C GLY A 58 -16.11 -25.70 8.59
N GLU A 59 -14.87 -26.11 8.88
CA GLU A 59 -14.41 -27.49 8.74
C GLU A 59 -15.10 -28.42 9.76
N TRP A 60 -15.29 -27.96 11.00
CA TRP A 60 -16.01 -28.72 12.03
C TRP A 60 -17.48 -28.97 11.67
N CYS A 61 -18.20 -27.96 11.17
CA CYS A 61 -19.61 -28.10 10.80
C CYS A 61 -19.83 -28.86 9.49
N ASN A 62 -18.97 -28.66 8.48
CA ASN A 62 -19.20 -29.18 7.13
C ASN A 62 -18.36 -30.42 6.80
N GLY A 63 -17.39 -30.80 7.64
CA GLY A 63 -16.50 -31.95 7.43
C GLY A 63 -15.63 -31.86 6.16
N LYS A 64 -15.60 -30.69 5.50
CA LYS A 64 -14.86 -30.44 4.26
C LYS A 64 -13.78 -29.41 4.51
N ARG A 65 -12.56 -29.77 4.12
CA ARG A 65 -11.36 -28.93 4.27
C ARG A 65 -11.34 -27.87 3.16
N LEU A 66 -11.90 -26.70 3.46
CA LEU A 66 -12.06 -25.56 2.53
C LEU A 66 -11.06 -24.42 2.79
N THR A 67 -10.08 -24.65 3.67
CA THR A 67 -9.05 -23.67 4.07
C THR A 67 -8.40 -22.98 2.87
N GLY A 68 -8.04 -23.76 1.83
CA GLY A 68 -7.38 -23.25 0.63
C GLY A 68 -8.21 -22.23 -0.17
N ILE A 69 -9.52 -22.43 -0.30
CA ILE A 69 -10.38 -21.55 -1.10
C ILE A 69 -10.62 -20.21 -0.39
N SER A 70 -10.83 -20.23 0.92
CA SER A 70 -11.05 -19.01 1.72
C SER A 70 -9.83 -18.10 1.73
N PHE A 71 -8.63 -18.66 1.93
CA PHE A 71 -7.38 -17.90 1.89
C PHE A 71 -7.05 -17.40 0.47
N ALA A 72 -7.25 -18.23 -0.56
CA ALA A 72 -7.03 -17.83 -1.94
C ALA A 72 -7.96 -16.69 -2.37
N GLY A 73 -9.25 -16.76 -1.99
CA GLY A 73 -10.22 -15.70 -2.27
C GLY A 73 -9.83 -14.36 -1.65
N THR A 74 -9.42 -14.38 -0.37
CA THR A 74 -8.98 -13.17 0.34
C THR A 74 -7.75 -12.53 -0.32
N LEU A 75 -6.74 -13.32 -0.66
CA LEU A 75 -5.51 -12.81 -1.28
C LEU A 75 -5.74 -12.35 -2.73
N PHE A 76 -6.65 -13.00 -3.45
CA PHE A 76 -7.05 -12.60 -4.79
C PHE A 76 -7.71 -11.22 -4.78
N VAL A 77 -8.70 -11.01 -3.90
CA VAL A 77 -9.36 -9.69 -3.78
C VAL A 77 -8.37 -8.62 -3.33
N LEU A 78 -7.44 -8.93 -2.41
CA LEU A 78 -6.38 -8.00 -2.01
C LEU A 78 -5.55 -7.54 -3.21
N LYS A 79 -5.08 -8.48 -4.04
CA LYS A 79 -4.27 -8.17 -5.23
C LYS A 79 -5.06 -7.41 -6.30
N LEU A 80 -6.31 -7.79 -6.52
CA LEU A 80 -7.19 -7.06 -7.43
C LEU A 80 -7.43 -5.63 -6.96
N GLY A 81 -7.64 -5.41 -5.66
CA GLY A 81 -7.79 -4.08 -5.09
C GLY A 81 -6.55 -3.21 -5.30
N LEU A 82 -5.36 -3.76 -5.10
CA LEU A 82 -4.10 -3.05 -5.37
C LEU A 82 -3.93 -2.73 -6.86
N ALA A 83 -4.25 -3.68 -7.75
CA ALA A 83 -4.16 -3.47 -9.19
C ALA A 83 -5.12 -2.37 -9.67
N LEU A 84 -6.38 -2.40 -9.22
CA LEU A 84 -7.39 -1.42 -9.57
C LEU A 84 -7.07 -0.04 -8.97
N GLY A 85 -6.62 0.02 -7.71
CA GLY A 85 -6.20 1.27 -7.07
C GLY A 85 -5.01 1.92 -7.76
N GLY A 86 -3.97 1.13 -8.08
CA GLY A 86 -2.80 1.61 -8.81
C GLY A 86 -3.13 2.06 -10.23
N ALA A 87 -3.98 1.32 -10.93
CA ALA A 87 -4.44 1.67 -12.28
C ALA A 87 -5.26 2.97 -12.28
N LEU A 88 -6.17 3.13 -11.32
CA LEU A 88 -7.00 4.33 -11.20
C LEU A 88 -6.16 5.58 -10.90
N ILE A 89 -5.21 5.48 -9.96
CA ILE A 89 -4.27 6.57 -9.67
C ILE A 89 -3.41 6.89 -10.91
N GLY A 90 -2.90 5.86 -11.60
CA GLY A 90 -2.10 6.04 -12.82
C GLY A 90 -2.87 6.72 -13.95
N TRP A 91 -4.14 6.35 -14.15
CA TRP A 91 -4.99 6.98 -15.17
C TRP A 91 -5.32 8.43 -14.80
N MET A 92 -5.59 8.69 -13.53
CA MET A 92 -5.86 10.04 -13.02
C MET A 92 -4.62 10.95 -13.16
N LEU A 93 -3.41 10.41 -12.95
CA LEU A 93 -2.16 11.15 -13.16
C LEU A 93 -1.86 11.42 -14.65
N ALA A 94 -2.17 10.46 -15.52
CA ALA A 94 -2.04 10.62 -16.97
C ALA A 94 -3.04 11.66 -17.53
N GLY A 95 -4.25 11.72 -16.98
CA GLY A 95 -5.28 12.70 -17.35
C GLY A 95 -5.07 14.09 -16.75
N GLY A 96 -4.41 14.19 -15.58
CA GLY A 96 -4.20 15.44 -14.85
C GLY A 96 -3.13 16.39 -15.41
N GLY A 97 -2.60 16.16 -16.61
CA GLY A 97 -1.61 17.04 -17.24
C GLY A 97 -0.22 16.99 -16.62
N TYR A 98 0.22 15.82 -16.14
CA TYR A 98 1.58 15.62 -15.64
C TYR A 98 2.63 15.87 -16.76
N ASP A 99 3.23 17.06 -16.78
CA ASP A 99 4.31 17.42 -17.70
C ASP A 99 5.62 16.69 -17.32
N ALA A 100 5.77 15.47 -17.85
CA ALA A 100 7.00 14.70 -17.76
C ALA A 100 8.16 15.30 -18.60
N ALA A 101 7.88 16.25 -19.50
CA ALA A 101 8.87 16.86 -20.39
C ALA A 101 9.64 18.01 -19.72
N ALA A 102 9.06 18.71 -18.75
CA ALA A 102 9.72 19.79 -18.02
C ALA A 102 10.90 19.29 -17.16
N LYS A 103 10.80 18.10 -16.55
CA LYS A 103 11.90 17.49 -15.76
C LYS A 103 13.01 16.87 -16.60
N ARG A 104 12.83 16.74 -17.92
CA ARG A 104 13.83 16.16 -18.82
C ARG A 104 14.79 17.19 -19.43
N LYS A 105 14.55 18.49 -19.20
CA LYS A 105 15.38 19.59 -19.76
C LYS A 105 16.64 19.92 -18.95
N THR A 106 16.78 19.45 -17.71
CA THR A 106 17.93 19.79 -16.83
C THR A 106 18.98 18.69 -16.72
N ALA A 107 18.78 17.51 -17.32
CA ALA A 107 19.82 16.51 -17.48
C ALA A 107 20.46 16.67 -18.87
N PRO A 108 21.80 16.74 -18.99
CA PRO A 108 22.45 16.96 -20.27
C PRO A 108 22.20 15.75 -21.17
N ARG A 109 21.26 15.92 -22.11
CA ARG A 109 21.06 15.10 -23.30
C ARG A 109 22.23 15.33 -24.27
N SER A 110 23.46 15.08 -23.80
CA SER A 110 24.69 15.20 -24.59
C SER A 110 25.65 14.03 -24.36
N ALA A 111 25.36 13.10 -23.44
CA ALA A 111 26.22 11.93 -23.20
C ALA A 111 25.70 10.64 -23.87
N SER A 112 24.38 10.43 -23.96
CA SER A 112 23.83 9.16 -24.46
C SER A 112 23.79 9.08 -26.00
N SER A 113 23.63 10.19 -26.73
CA SER A 113 23.79 10.20 -28.20
C SER A 113 25.25 10.02 -28.63
N SER A 114 26.19 10.48 -27.81
CA SER A 114 27.64 10.41 -28.05
C SER A 114 28.20 9.00 -27.77
N LEU A 115 27.69 8.32 -26.74
CA LEU A 115 27.98 6.90 -26.46
C LEU A 115 27.38 5.96 -27.52
N CYS A 116 26.20 6.29 -28.06
CA CYS A 116 25.58 5.51 -29.14
C CYS A 116 26.34 5.66 -30.48
N SER A 117 27.03 6.79 -30.72
CA SER A 117 27.93 6.98 -31.87
C SER A 117 29.33 6.37 -31.69
N LEU A 118 29.71 6.02 -30.46
CA LEU A 118 30.99 5.36 -30.17
C LEU A 118 30.88 3.83 -30.25
N SER A 119 29.68 3.27 -30.04
CA SER A 119 29.38 1.85 -30.24
C SER A 119 29.38 1.41 -31.71
N SER A 120 29.33 2.34 -32.67
CA SER A 120 29.35 2.05 -34.11
C SER A 120 30.73 2.23 -34.76
N ARG A 121 31.81 2.38 -33.96
CA ARG A 121 33.19 2.34 -34.46
C ARG A 121 33.79 0.95 -34.21
N PRO A 122 33.80 0.04 -35.19
CA PRO A 122 34.35 -1.29 -35.01
C PRO A 122 35.86 -1.22 -35.24
N SER A 123 36.67 -0.67 -34.31
CA SER A 123 38.14 -0.76 -34.51
C SER A 123 39.09 -0.37 -33.38
N VAL A 124 38.68 -0.13 -32.12
CA VAL A 124 39.65 0.19 -31.06
C VAL A 124 39.27 -0.50 -29.76
N ILE A 125 39.82 -1.71 -29.54
CA ILE A 125 40.48 -2.21 -28.32
C ILE A 125 41.25 -3.48 -28.77
N CYS A 126 42.52 -3.27 -29.13
CA CYS A 126 43.63 -4.18 -28.84
C CYS A 126 44.43 -3.49 -27.73
#